data_AF-A0A2M7D8U7-F1
#
_entry.id   AF-A0A2M7D8U7-F1
#
_cell.length_a   1.000
_cell.length_b   1.000
_cell.length_c   1.000
_cell.angle_alpha   90.00
_cell.angle_beta   90.00
_cell.angle_gamma   90.00
#
_symmetry.space_group_name_H-M   'P 1'
#
loop_
_entity.id
_entity.type
_entity.pdbx_description
1 polymer ?
#
loop_
_entity_poly.entity_id
_entity_poly.type
_entity_poly.pdbx_seq_one_letter_code
_entity_poly.pdbx_strand_id
1 'polypeptide(L)'
;MADASKSDTKFIVSDHPVTIYNRRCGPRSQWCREYNDPDIRLHASHTLFPLSLDKILILTNLSWVRNPYQNELEMRPNPIFFRGAIMKITDIQTLRYLSEEEVRQINFIIKSRAYRYVAAAKENWLHPERYVSKSDWYNYGYGYLLMPDPRGVEYGGQILIGHKDGTASAFDEYGRRPGQEGFKEFDKSGVEEDWNTFHRFQGEFARLFGRYRRGRAFNIMRIDNERDDEEYHKYHLNLENEYKKTKKRKQ
;
A
#
# COMPACT_ATOMS: atom_id res chain seq x y z
N MET A 1 -8.16 2.45 -3.89
CA MET A 1 -8.40 3.52 -4.88
C MET A 1 -8.35 4.86 -4.17
N ALA A 2 -7.60 5.82 -4.71
CA ALA A 2 -7.49 7.16 -4.16
C ALA A 2 -8.07 8.22 -5.12
N ASP A 3 -8.36 9.38 -4.56
CA ASP A 3 -9.21 10.41 -5.16
C ASP A 3 -8.58 11.80 -4.99
N ALA A 4 -8.34 12.47 -6.12
CA ALA A 4 -7.80 13.83 -6.22
C ALA A 4 -8.87 14.90 -6.42
N SER A 5 -10.16 14.57 -6.33
CA SER A 5 -11.29 15.53 -6.50
C SER A 5 -11.18 16.76 -5.60
N LYS A 6 -10.60 16.62 -4.40
CA LYS A 6 -10.37 17.72 -3.44
C LYS A 6 -9.05 18.48 -3.63
N SER A 7 -8.25 18.09 -4.61
CA SER A 7 -6.97 18.72 -4.97
C SER A 7 -7.16 19.56 -6.24
N ASP A 8 -6.48 20.71 -6.30
CA ASP A 8 -6.50 21.61 -7.46
C ASP A 8 -5.74 21.00 -8.64
N THR A 9 -4.67 20.26 -8.34
CA THR A 9 -3.92 19.47 -9.30
C THR A 9 -4.57 18.10 -9.47
N LYS A 10 -4.57 17.59 -10.71
CA LYS A 10 -5.09 16.26 -11.04
C LYS A 10 -3.98 15.34 -11.50
N PHE A 11 -4.26 14.04 -11.59
CA PHE A 11 -3.24 13.09 -12.02
C PHE A 11 -2.78 13.35 -13.44
N ILE A 12 -1.48 13.28 -13.63
CA ILE A 12 -0.88 13.21 -14.96
C ILE A 12 -0.82 11.75 -15.42
N VAL A 13 -0.68 11.56 -16.73
CA VAL A 13 -0.39 10.25 -17.33
C VAL A 13 0.96 10.30 -18.03
N SER A 14 1.57 9.15 -18.24
CA SER A 14 2.82 9.00 -18.96
C SER A 14 2.74 7.86 -19.97
N ASP A 15 3.76 7.75 -20.82
CA ASP A 15 4.02 6.58 -21.66
C ASP A 15 4.45 5.33 -20.87
N HIS A 16 4.57 5.44 -19.54
CA HIS A 16 4.71 4.33 -18.60
C HIS A 16 3.46 4.26 -17.69
N PRO A 17 2.28 3.86 -18.23
CA PRO A 17 0.98 4.11 -17.62
C PRO A 17 0.74 3.37 -16.30
N VAL A 18 1.49 2.30 -16.04
CA VAL A 18 1.48 1.56 -14.77
C VAL A 18 2.85 1.71 -14.13
N THR A 19 2.96 2.58 -13.14
CA THR A 19 4.23 2.97 -12.54
C THR A 19 4.46 2.25 -11.20
N ILE A 20 5.68 1.81 -10.91
CA ILE A 20 6.06 1.22 -9.63
C ILE A 20 6.83 2.23 -8.77
N TYR A 21 6.38 2.38 -7.53
CA TYR A 21 7.04 3.20 -6.52
C TYR A 21 7.59 2.33 -5.39
N ASN A 22 8.85 2.57 -5.02
CA ASN A 22 9.41 2.08 -3.77
C ASN A 22 10.14 3.25 -3.08
N ARG A 23 9.83 3.48 -1.79
CA ARG A 23 10.37 4.63 -1.04
C ARG A 23 11.89 4.62 -0.93
N ARG A 24 12.52 3.45 -1.03
CA ARG A 24 13.99 3.30 -0.98
C ARG A 24 14.64 3.48 -2.36
N CYS A 25 13.85 3.42 -3.42
CA CYS A 25 14.29 3.51 -4.80
C CYS A 25 13.94 4.86 -5.43
N GLY A 26 14.63 5.93 -5.02
CA GLY A 26 14.45 7.27 -5.61
C GLY A 26 14.93 7.38 -7.06
N PRO A 27 14.74 8.54 -7.72
CA PRO A 27 15.07 8.73 -9.15
C PRO A 27 16.55 8.54 -9.51
N ARG A 28 17.46 8.61 -8.52
CA ARG A 28 18.90 8.36 -8.71
C ARG A 28 19.34 6.96 -8.30
N SER A 29 18.42 6.12 -7.83
CA SER A 29 18.72 4.76 -7.41
C SER A 29 19.26 3.95 -8.59
N GLN A 30 20.22 3.06 -8.33
CA GLN A 30 20.72 2.13 -9.34
C GLN A 30 19.62 1.21 -9.90
N TRP A 31 18.64 0.84 -9.05
CA TRP A 31 17.46 0.06 -9.41
C TRP A 31 16.48 0.81 -10.32
N CYS A 32 16.75 2.08 -10.57
CA CYS A 32 15.84 3.04 -11.17
C CYS A 32 16.57 3.93 -12.19
N ARG A 33 17.75 3.52 -12.65
CA ARG A 33 18.47 4.26 -13.67
C ARG A 33 17.63 4.29 -14.94
N GLU A 34 17.62 5.47 -15.55
CA GLU A 34 16.83 5.79 -16.74
C GLU A 34 15.31 5.71 -16.44
N TYR A 35 14.59 4.86 -17.15
CA TYR A 35 13.14 4.70 -17.13
C TYR A 35 12.73 3.35 -16.51
N ASN A 36 13.62 2.78 -15.70
CA ASN A 36 13.34 1.54 -14.99
C ASN A 36 12.56 1.80 -13.71
N ASP A 37 11.66 0.89 -13.43
CA ASP A 37 10.93 0.81 -12.18
C ASP A 37 11.62 -0.14 -11.21
N PRO A 38 11.48 0.08 -9.89
CA PRO A 38 11.89 -0.93 -8.91
C PRO A 38 11.08 -2.21 -9.13
N ASP A 39 11.66 -3.35 -8.77
CA ASP A 39 10.98 -4.63 -8.93
C ASP A 39 9.67 -4.65 -8.12
N ILE A 40 8.56 -5.00 -8.77
CA ILE A 40 7.21 -5.07 -8.16
C ILE A 40 7.15 -6.07 -6.99
N ARG A 41 8.07 -7.03 -6.95
CA ARG A 41 8.15 -8.08 -5.94
C ARG A 41 8.82 -7.62 -4.66
N LEU A 42 9.42 -6.44 -4.59
CA LEU A 42 10.01 -5.95 -3.34
C LEU A 42 8.89 -5.58 -2.34
N HIS A 43 9.13 -5.73 -1.04
CA HIS A 43 8.13 -5.43 -0.02
C HIS A 43 7.54 -4.03 -0.21
N ALA A 44 8.36 -2.98 -0.22
CA ALA A 44 7.88 -1.60 -0.27
C ALA A 44 7.47 -1.10 -1.67
N SER A 45 7.34 -2.00 -2.65
CA SER A 45 6.86 -1.65 -3.98
C SER A 45 5.34 -1.48 -4.00
N HIS A 46 4.90 -0.39 -4.64
CA HIS A 46 3.51 -0.04 -4.84
C HIS A 46 3.28 0.15 -6.34
N THR A 47 2.17 -0.36 -6.86
CA THR A 47 1.78 -0.16 -8.26
C THR A 47 0.78 0.98 -8.34
N LEU A 48 1.06 1.95 -9.20
CA LEU A 48 0.27 3.14 -9.46
C LEU A 48 -0.35 3.03 -10.84
N PHE A 49 -1.66 3.16 -10.93
CA PHE A 49 -2.36 3.16 -12.21
C PHE A 49 -3.43 4.26 -12.23
N PRO A 50 -3.13 5.43 -12.83
CA PRO A 50 -4.12 6.50 -13.02
C PRO A 50 -5.26 5.99 -13.90
N LEU A 51 -6.49 6.11 -13.41
CA LEU A 51 -7.71 5.65 -14.10
C LEU A 51 -8.47 6.81 -14.75
N SER A 52 -8.38 8.00 -14.17
CA SER A 52 -8.93 9.24 -14.68
C SER A 52 -8.16 10.43 -14.08
N LEU A 53 -8.55 11.66 -14.41
CA LEU A 53 -7.97 12.86 -13.80
C LEU A 53 -8.03 12.82 -12.26
N ASP A 54 -9.14 12.33 -11.70
CA ASP A 54 -9.34 12.32 -10.25
C ASP A 54 -9.03 10.98 -9.59
N LYS A 55 -8.97 9.87 -10.32
CA LYS A 55 -8.93 8.53 -9.72
C LYS A 55 -7.63 7.81 -10.04
N ILE A 56 -7.04 7.21 -9.02
CA ILE A 56 -5.87 6.33 -9.15
C ILE A 56 -6.09 5.01 -8.40
N LEU A 57 -5.73 3.90 -9.05
CA LEU A 57 -5.58 2.61 -8.39
C LEU A 57 -4.16 2.51 -7.82
N ILE A 58 -4.08 2.16 -6.54
CA ILE A 58 -2.83 1.95 -5.83
C ILE A 58 -2.87 0.52 -5.29
N LEU A 59 -1.94 -0.33 -5.73
CA LEU A 59 -1.76 -1.67 -5.19
C LEU A 59 -0.55 -1.67 -4.27
N THR A 60 -0.73 -2.16 -3.06
CA THR A 60 0.31 -2.26 -2.05
C THR A 60 0.52 -3.72 -1.69
N ASN A 61 1.77 -4.16 -1.60
CA ASN A 61 2.06 -5.53 -1.18
C ASN A 61 1.61 -5.75 0.27
N LEU A 62 0.84 -6.81 0.52
CA LEU A 62 0.29 -7.12 1.85
C LEU A 62 1.36 -7.22 2.94
N SER A 63 2.52 -7.82 2.62
CA SER A 63 3.66 -7.91 3.54
C SER A 63 4.12 -6.54 4.03
N TRP A 64 4.04 -5.52 3.16
CA TRP A 64 4.46 -4.17 3.51
C TRP A 64 3.48 -3.48 4.43
N VAL A 65 2.18 -3.67 4.19
CA VAL A 65 1.12 -3.19 5.09
C VAL A 65 1.26 -3.82 6.47
N ARG A 66 1.65 -5.09 6.56
CA ARG A 66 1.84 -5.81 7.84
C ARG A 66 3.10 -5.41 8.59
N ASN A 67 4.16 -5.12 7.86
CA ASN A 67 5.43 -4.77 8.48
C ASN A 67 6.16 -3.70 7.65
N PRO A 68 5.84 -2.41 7.84
CA PRO A 68 6.54 -1.32 7.15
C PRO A 68 7.91 -0.99 7.76
N TYR A 69 8.34 -1.78 8.75
CA TYR A 69 9.61 -1.63 9.47
C TYR A 69 10.69 -2.62 8.99
N GLN A 70 10.34 -3.54 8.11
CA GLN A 70 11.27 -4.47 7.47
C GLN A 70 12.04 -3.79 6.33
N ASN A 71 13.00 -4.52 5.75
CA ASN A 71 13.78 -4.05 4.62
C ASN A 71 12.89 -3.81 3.39
N GLU A 72 12.92 -2.59 2.85
CA GLU A 72 12.11 -2.19 1.69
C GLU A 72 12.43 -2.94 0.40
N LEU A 73 13.66 -3.46 0.31
CA LEU A 73 14.26 -4.04 -0.89
C LEU A 73 14.34 -5.57 -0.83
N GLU A 74 13.77 -6.20 0.19
CA GLU A 74 13.64 -7.65 0.23
C GLU A 74 12.41 -8.11 -0.55
N MET A 75 12.48 -9.36 -1.04
CA MET A 75 11.40 -9.94 -1.83
C MET A 75 10.19 -10.27 -0.94
N ARG A 76 9.02 -9.83 -1.39
CA ARG A 76 7.75 -10.18 -0.76
C ARG A 76 7.52 -11.69 -0.78
N PRO A 77 6.71 -12.23 0.14
CA PRO A 77 6.39 -13.65 0.13
C PRO A 77 5.66 -14.07 -1.16
N ASN A 78 5.99 -15.26 -1.64
CA ASN A 78 5.51 -15.84 -2.89
C ASN A 78 5.66 -14.87 -4.10
N PRO A 79 6.91 -14.48 -4.47
CA PRO A 79 7.19 -13.45 -5.47
C PRO A 79 7.11 -13.96 -6.92
N ILE A 80 6.35 -15.02 -7.19
CA ILE A 80 6.28 -15.65 -8.51
C ILE A 80 5.39 -14.82 -9.45
N PHE A 81 5.88 -14.56 -10.68
CA PHE A 81 5.14 -13.85 -11.73
C PHE A 81 4.06 -14.74 -12.37
N PHE A 82 3.03 -14.11 -12.95
CA PHE A 82 2.00 -14.77 -13.77
C PHE A 82 1.28 -15.97 -13.13
N ARG A 83 1.24 -16.04 -11.80
CA ARG A 83 0.48 -17.06 -11.07
C ARG A 83 -1.02 -16.81 -11.14
N GLY A 84 -1.82 -17.87 -11.08
CA GLY A 84 -3.24 -17.76 -10.81
C GLY A 84 -3.47 -17.14 -9.43
N ALA A 85 -4.20 -16.04 -9.37
CA ALA A 85 -4.46 -15.29 -8.14
C ALA A 85 -5.97 -15.02 -7.98
N ILE A 86 -6.40 -14.85 -6.73
CA ILE A 86 -7.73 -14.35 -6.40
C ILE A 86 -7.56 -13.01 -5.71
N MET A 87 -8.41 -12.05 -6.06
CA MET A 87 -8.52 -10.77 -5.40
C MET A 87 -9.79 -10.73 -4.57
N LYS A 88 -9.68 -10.40 -3.29
CA LYS A 88 -10.81 -10.11 -2.41
C LYS A 88 -11.26 -8.67 -2.63
N ILE A 89 -12.25 -8.48 -3.52
CA ILE A 89 -12.72 -7.15 -3.95
C ILE A 89 -13.22 -6.31 -2.77
N THR A 90 -13.75 -6.95 -1.73
CA THR A 90 -14.22 -6.29 -0.50
C THR A 90 -13.11 -5.54 0.25
N ASP A 91 -11.85 -5.97 0.09
CA ASP A 91 -10.68 -5.35 0.74
C ASP A 91 -10.18 -4.10 0.00
N ILE A 92 -10.75 -3.80 -1.18
CA ILE A 92 -10.40 -2.58 -1.91
C ILE A 92 -10.91 -1.37 -1.12
N GLN A 93 -9.96 -0.65 -0.54
CA GLN A 93 -10.27 0.60 0.13
C GLN A 93 -10.62 1.70 -0.88
N THR A 94 -11.75 2.35 -0.66
CA THR A 94 -12.24 3.51 -1.42
C THR A 94 -12.40 4.72 -0.49
N LEU A 95 -12.92 5.84 -1.01
CA LEU A 95 -13.13 7.08 -0.24
C LEU A 95 -11.85 7.66 0.38
N ARG A 96 -10.71 7.38 -0.24
CA ARG A 96 -9.42 7.98 0.10
C ARG A 96 -9.22 9.28 -0.66
N TYR A 97 -9.42 10.40 0.00
CA TYR A 97 -9.10 11.71 -0.57
C TYR A 97 -7.64 12.06 -0.31
N LEU A 98 -6.96 12.51 -1.36
CA LEU A 98 -5.56 12.95 -1.31
C LEU A 98 -5.50 14.46 -1.12
N SER A 99 -4.50 14.93 -0.38
CA SER A 99 -4.19 16.35 -0.32
C SER A 99 -3.49 16.80 -1.60
N GLU A 100 -3.45 18.12 -1.83
CA GLU A 100 -2.72 18.71 -2.96
C GLU A 100 -1.25 18.27 -3.00
N GLU A 101 -0.59 18.24 -1.84
CA GLU A 101 0.80 17.81 -1.72
C GLU A 101 0.97 16.33 -2.11
N GLU A 102 0.05 15.46 -1.69
CA GLU A 102 0.10 14.05 -2.05
C GLU A 102 -0.11 13.81 -3.54
N VAL A 103 -1.04 14.53 -4.16
CA VAL A 103 -1.26 14.43 -5.61
C VAL A 103 -0.02 14.90 -6.36
N ARG A 104 0.63 15.98 -5.92
CA ARG A 104 1.89 16.45 -6.51
C ARG A 104 3.01 15.44 -6.32
N GLN A 105 3.13 14.80 -5.16
CA GLN A 105 4.12 13.75 -4.91
C GLN A 105 3.89 12.53 -5.83
N ILE A 106 2.64 12.11 -6.00
CA ILE A 106 2.27 11.03 -6.92
C ILE A 106 2.60 11.42 -8.38
N ASN A 107 2.27 12.64 -8.79
CA ASN A 107 2.62 13.12 -10.12
C ASN A 107 4.13 13.20 -10.32
N PHE A 108 4.89 13.60 -9.29
CA PHE A 108 6.35 13.58 -9.34
C PHE A 108 6.90 12.16 -9.54
N ILE A 109 6.30 11.17 -8.87
CA ILE A 109 6.63 9.75 -9.07
C ILE A 109 6.35 9.34 -10.52
N ILE A 110 5.13 9.56 -11.04
CA ILE A 110 4.73 9.19 -12.40
C ILE A 110 5.67 9.84 -13.43
N LYS A 111 5.94 11.15 -13.29
CA LYS A 111 6.84 11.88 -14.19
C LYS A 111 8.27 11.36 -14.12
N SER A 112 8.75 11.00 -12.93
CA SER A 112 10.11 10.47 -12.74
C SER A 112 10.31 9.10 -13.38
N ARG A 113 9.23 8.38 -13.73
CA ARG A 113 9.26 7.05 -14.37
C ARG A 113 8.85 7.05 -15.83
N ALA A 114 8.36 8.18 -16.33
CA ALA A 114 8.03 8.34 -17.74
C ALA A 114 9.28 8.09 -18.59
N TYR A 115 9.11 7.39 -19.72
CA TYR A 115 10.21 7.16 -20.64
C TYR A 115 10.53 8.43 -21.43
N ARG A 116 9.51 9.02 -22.05
CA ARG A 116 9.66 10.19 -22.93
C ARG A 116 8.49 11.15 -22.84
N TYR A 117 7.28 10.65 -22.64
CA TYR A 117 6.07 11.46 -22.74
C TYR A 117 5.28 11.50 -21.44
N VAL A 118 4.81 12.69 -21.10
CA VAL A 118 3.84 12.95 -20.04
C VAL A 118 2.73 13.84 -20.58
N ALA A 119 1.52 13.64 -20.09
CA ALA A 119 0.36 14.44 -20.47
C ALA A 119 -0.48 14.80 -19.24
N ALA A 120 -1.10 15.97 -19.30
CA ALA A 120 -1.97 16.51 -18.28
C ALA A 120 -3.04 17.40 -18.92
N ALA A 121 -4.19 17.59 -18.27
CA ALA A 121 -5.22 18.49 -18.79
C ALA A 121 -4.85 19.99 -18.65
N LYS A 122 -3.88 20.32 -17.79
CA LYS A 122 -3.33 21.67 -17.66
C LYS A 122 -1.81 21.63 -17.67
N GLU A 123 -1.18 22.57 -18.36
CA GLU A 123 0.27 22.64 -18.55
C GLU A 123 1.02 22.74 -17.21
N ASN A 124 0.51 23.54 -16.27
CA ASN A 124 1.16 23.71 -14.96
C ASN A 124 1.27 22.40 -14.15
N TRP A 125 0.37 21.43 -14.36
CA TRP A 125 0.42 20.13 -13.68
C TRP A 125 1.56 19.24 -14.19
N LEU A 126 2.13 19.53 -15.36
CA LEU A 126 3.27 18.80 -15.91
C LEU A 126 4.56 19.06 -15.13
N HIS A 127 4.57 19.98 -14.18
CA HIS A 127 5.77 20.40 -13.45
C HIS A 127 5.69 20.16 -11.93
N PRO A 128 5.45 18.92 -11.47
CA PRO A 128 5.39 18.61 -10.04
C PRO A 128 6.71 18.89 -9.31
N GLU A 129 7.85 18.86 -10.02
CA GLU A 129 9.18 19.19 -9.49
C GLU A 129 9.32 20.61 -8.94
N ARG A 130 8.41 21.53 -9.31
CA ARG A 130 8.39 22.91 -8.76
C ARG A 130 7.93 22.95 -7.30
N TYR A 131 7.22 21.91 -6.86
CA TYR A 131 6.61 21.84 -5.53
C TYR A 131 7.18 20.69 -4.70
N VAL A 132 7.64 19.62 -5.35
CA VAL A 132 8.08 18.39 -4.71
C VAL A 132 9.57 18.17 -4.93
N SER A 133 10.31 17.99 -3.84
CA SER A 133 11.74 17.71 -3.87
C SER A 133 12.01 16.21 -4.00
N LYS A 134 12.93 15.84 -4.89
CA LYS A 134 13.45 14.46 -5.00
C LYS A 134 14.19 13.99 -3.73
N SER A 135 14.71 14.92 -2.93
CA SER A 135 15.42 14.60 -1.69
C SER A 135 14.48 14.02 -0.63
N ASP A 136 13.19 14.35 -0.73
CA ASP A 136 12.16 13.92 0.22
C ASP A 136 11.49 12.61 -0.18
N TRP A 137 11.91 11.97 -1.28
CA TRP A 137 11.29 10.76 -1.85
C TRP A 137 11.00 9.68 -0.82
N TYR A 138 11.95 9.42 0.08
CA TYR A 138 11.80 8.41 1.13
C TYR A 138 10.68 8.76 2.15
N ASN A 139 10.41 10.05 2.34
CA ASN A 139 9.52 10.59 3.37
C ASN A 139 8.17 11.11 2.82
N TYR A 140 7.89 10.98 1.52
CA TYR A 140 6.60 11.37 0.95
C TYR A 140 5.43 10.77 1.74
N GLY A 141 4.42 11.60 2.04
CA GLY A 141 3.29 11.23 2.91
C GLY A 141 3.72 10.61 4.24
N TYR A 142 4.73 11.17 4.91
CA TYR A 142 5.36 10.64 6.13
C TYR A 142 6.02 9.25 5.96
N GLY A 143 6.41 8.91 4.73
CA GLY A 143 6.88 7.58 4.35
C GLY A 143 5.76 6.57 4.04
N TYR A 144 4.50 7.01 4.10
CA TYR A 144 3.29 6.21 3.91
C TYR A 144 2.36 6.72 2.81
N LEU A 145 2.85 7.58 1.90
CA LEU A 145 2.07 8.20 0.81
C LEU A 145 1.11 7.24 0.10
N LEU A 146 1.53 6.00 -0.16
CA LEU A 146 0.75 5.02 -0.92
C LEU A 146 0.12 3.92 -0.08
N MET A 147 0.38 3.89 1.23
CA MET A 147 -0.20 2.89 2.12
C MET A 147 -1.72 3.01 2.18
N PRO A 148 -2.47 1.90 2.20
CA PRO A 148 -3.87 1.92 2.62
C PRO A 148 -3.95 2.31 4.11
N ASP A 149 -5.16 2.59 4.60
CA ASP A 149 -5.37 2.74 6.04
C ASP A 149 -5.28 1.35 6.70
N PRO A 150 -4.23 1.04 7.48
CA PRO A 150 -4.02 -0.31 8.03
C PRO A 150 -5.10 -0.70 9.04
N ARG A 151 -5.83 0.27 9.61
CA ARG A 151 -6.92 0.01 10.56
C ARG A 151 -8.16 -0.58 9.88
N GLY A 152 -8.23 -0.56 8.54
CA GLY A 152 -9.28 -1.18 7.73
C GLY A 152 -8.79 -2.43 6.98
N VAL A 153 -7.66 -3.00 7.40
CA VAL A 153 -7.09 -4.22 6.81
C VAL A 153 -7.25 -5.35 7.82
N GLU A 154 -7.74 -6.49 7.35
CA GLU A 154 -7.85 -7.69 8.18
C GLU A 154 -6.51 -8.42 8.25
N TYR A 155 -6.19 -8.95 9.44
CA TYR A 155 -5.04 -9.81 9.63
C TYR A 155 -5.50 -11.27 9.59
N GLY A 156 -4.79 -12.11 8.84
CA GLY A 156 -5.18 -13.50 8.65
C GLY A 156 -6.21 -13.68 7.53
N GLY A 157 -6.39 -14.94 7.15
CA GLY A 157 -7.42 -15.34 6.20
C GLY A 157 -6.95 -16.42 5.25
N GLN A 158 -7.91 -17.19 4.75
CA GLN A 158 -7.72 -18.06 3.60
C GLN A 158 -8.93 -17.89 2.69
N ILE A 159 -8.71 -17.97 1.40
CA ILE A 159 -9.80 -17.98 0.42
C ILE A 159 -10.04 -19.41 0.01
N LEU A 160 -11.24 -19.92 0.32
CA LEU A 160 -11.74 -21.21 -0.13
C LEU A 160 -12.79 -20.99 -1.23
N ILE A 161 -12.59 -21.62 -2.38
CA ILE A 161 -13.55 -21.62 -3.50
C ILE A 161 -14.05 -23.04 -3.69
N GLY A 162 -15.35 -23.26 -3.51
CA GLY A 162 -16.02 -24.49 -3.91
C GLY A 162 -16.41 -24.44 -5.38
N HIS A 163 -16.13 -25.52 -6.11
CA HIS A 163 -16.47 -25.67 -7.52
C HIS A 163 -17.72 -26.53 -7.69
N LYS A 164 -18.39 -26.40 -8.84
CA LYS A 164 -19.63 -27.14 -9.14
C LYS A 164 -19.44 -28.66 -9.21
N ASP A 165 -18.23 -29.13 -9.49
CA ASP A 165 -17.86 -30.54 -9.57
C ASP A 165 -17.56 -31.17 -8.19
N GLY A 166 -17.75 -30.43 -7.10
CA GLY A 166 -17.47 -30.87 -5.74
C GLY A 166 -16.01 -30.71 -5.32
N THR A 167 -15.12 -30.23 -6.21
CA THR A 167 -13.74 -29.90 -5.84
C THR A 167 -13.67 -28.54 -5.14
N ALA A 168 -12.54 -28.26 -4.50
CA ALA A 168 -12.27 -26.97 -3.88
C ALA A 168 -10.88 -26.46 -4.23
N SER A 169 -10.71 -25.14 -4.23
CA SER A 169 -9.42 -24.48 -4.30
C SER A 169 -9.20 -23.62 -3.06
N ALA A 170 -8.00 -23.67 -2.51
CA ALA A 170 -7.62 -22.90 -1.33
C ALA A 170 -6.41 -22.03 -1.64
N PHE A 171 -6.42 -20.82 -1.09
CA PHE A 171 -5.32 -19.87 -1.22
C PHE A 171 -5.03 -19.24 0.14
N ASP A 172 -3.76 -19.18 0.51
CA ASP A 172 -3.32 -18.36 1.63
C ASP A 172 -3.31 -16.87 1.24
N GLU A 173 -2.99 -16.03 2.21
CA GLU A 173 -2.97 -14.57 2.12
C GLU A 173 -1.97 -14.02 1.10
N TYR A 174 -0.95 -14.82 0.79
CA TYR A 174 0.07 -14.53 -0.22
C TYR A 174 -0.20 -15.26 -1.52
N GLY A 175 -1.38 -15.87 -1.70
CA GLY A 175 -1.81 -16.56 -2.89
C GLY A 175 -1.12 -17.90 -3.15
N ARG A 176 -0.55 -18.54 -2.13
CA ARG A 176 -0.04 -19.91 -2.22
C ARG A 176 -1.20 -20.90 -2.11
N ARG A 177 -1.09 -22.04 -2.77
CA ARG A 177 -2.01 -23.18 -2.68
C ARG A 177 -1.48 -24.23 -1.69
N PRO A 178 -2.34 -25.08 -1.11
CA PRO A 178 -1.90 -26.24 -0.34
C PRO A 178 -0.86 -27.06 -1.10
N GLY A 179 0.21 -27.46 -0.41
CA GLY A 179 1.35 -28.19 -1.00
C GLY A 179 2.42 -27.33 -1.66
N GLN A 180 2.23 -26.02 -1.78
CA GLN A 180 3.30 -25.11 -2.22
C GLN A 180 4.24 -24.76 -1.06
N GLU A 181 5.52 -24.56 -1.36
CA GLU A 181 6.53 -24.16 -0.38
C GLU A 181 6.12 -22.88 0.37
N GLY A 182 6.23 -22.91 1.70
CA GLY A 182 5.86 -21.79 2.55
C GLY A 182 4.35 -21.60 2.73
N PHE A 183 3.50 -22.47 2.17
CA PHE A 183 2.09 -22.55 2.57
C PHE A 183 2.04 -23.01 4.03
N LYS A 184 1.69 -22.11 4.94
CA LYS A 184 1.61 -22.40 6.37
C LYS A 184 0.14 -22.62 6.73
N GLU A 185 -0.21 -23.83 7.14
CA GLU A 185 -1.48 -24.14 7.80
C GLU A 185 -1.51 -23.59 9.24
N PHE A 186 -1.08 -22.33 9.48
CA PHE A 186 -0.89 -21.69 10.79
C PHE A 186 0.40 -22.08 11.56
N ASP A 187 1.58 -21.69 11.05
CA ASP A 187 2.79 -21.66 11.89
C ASP A 187 2.82 -20.37 12.74
N LYS A 188 2.80 -20.54 14.06
CA LYS A 188 2.57 -19.50 15.08
C LYS A 188 3.76 -18.55 15.28
N SER A 189 4.97 -18.97 14.95
CA SER A 189 6.22 -18.26 15.33
C SER A 189 6.45 -16.97 14.53
N GLY A 190 6.32 -17.02 13.20
CA GLY A 190 6.39 -15.83 12.34
C GLY A 190 5.13 -14.96 12.38
N VAL A 191 3.99 -15.55 12.75
CA VAL A 191 2.71 -14.84 12.89
C VAL A 191 2.75 -13.84 14.04
N GLU A 192 3.48 -14.12 15.12
CA GLU A 192 3.55 -13.21 16.28
C GLU A 192 4.33 -11.93 15.95
N GLU A 193 5.43 -12.00 15.21
CA GLU A 193 6.19 -10.80 14.83
C GLU A 193 5.42 -9.94 13.84
N ASP A 194 4.86 -10.54 12.78
CA ASP A 194 4.04 -9.82 11.80
C ASP A 194 2.76 -9.23 12.44
N TRP A 195 2.14 -9.95 13.40
CA TRP A 195 1.02 -9.44 14.18
C TRP A 195 1.40 -8.20 14.97
N ASN A 196 2.53 -8.26 15.69
CA ASN A 196 3.01 -7.16 16.51
C ASN A 196 3.35 -5.94 15.66
N THR A 197 4.03 -6.12 14.52
CA THR A 197 4.36 -5.01 13.62
C THR A 197 3.13 -4.40 12.98
N PHE A 198 2.15 -5.23 12.62
CA PHE A 198 0.91 -4.76 12.01
C PHE A 198 0.10 -3.89 12.97
N HIS A 199 -0.11 -4.36 14.20
CA HIS A 199 -0.85 -3.59 15.21
C HIS A 199 -0.09 -2.33 15.63
N ARG A 200 1.24 -2.41 15.74
CA ARG A 200 2.06 -1.21 15.95
C ARG A 200 1.83 -0.18 14.83
N PHE A 201 1.81 -0.63 13.57
CA PHE A 201 1.61 0.24 12.43
C PHE A 201 0.20 0.85 12.41
N GLN A 202 -0.84 0.09 12.78
CA GLN A 202 -2.18 0.65 12.97
C GLN A 202 -2.19 1.83 13.94
N GLY A 203 -1.49 1.69 15.07
CA GLY A 203 -1.36 2.78 16.05
C GLY A 203 -0.55 3.97 15.54
N GLU A 204 0.60 3.72 14.90
CA GLU A 204 1.42 4.77 14.30
C GLU A 204 0.65 5.56 13.23
N PHE A 205 -0.10 4.86 12.39
CA PHE A 205 -0.94 5.47 11.36
C PHE A 205 -2.06 6.30 11.97
N ALA A 206 -2.73 5.79 13.02
CA ALA A 206 -3.73 6.54 13.76
C ALA A 206 -3.13 7.82 14.38
N ARG A 207 -1.92 7.76 14.93
CA ARG A 207 -1.23 8.94 15.49
C ARG A 207 -0.92 9.98 14.41
N LEU A 208 -0.48 9.56 13.23
CA LEU A 208 -0.09 10.45 12.13
C LEU A 208 -1.28 11.11 11.44
N PHE A 209 -2.36 10.36 11.21
CA PHE A 209 -3.50 10.81 10.41
C PHE A 209 -4.76 11.10 11.24
N GLY A 210 -4.71 10.86 12.55
CA GLY A 210 -5.80 11.11 13.47
C GLY A 210 -6.96 10.13 13.31
N ARG A 211 -8.15 10.59 13.73
CA ARG A 211 -9.36 9.76 13.82
C ARG A 211 -9.98 9.42 12.46
N TYR A 212 -9.86 10.30 11.48
CA TYR A 212 -10.45 10.09 10.17
C TYR A 212 -9.72 8.97 9.43
N ARG A 213 -10.50 8.06 8.83
CA ARG A 213 -9.97 6.98 8.01
C ARG A 213 -9.49 7.53 6.68
N ARG A 214 -8.33 7.05 6.24
CA ARG A 214 -7.72 7.44 4.97
C ARG A 214 -8.17 6.59 3.80
N GLY A 215 -8.89 5.52 4.05
CA GLY A 215 -9.50 4.64 3.06
C GLY A 215 -10.43 3.69 3.81
N ARG A 216 -11.53 3.30 3.15
CA ARG A 216 -12.59 2.51 3.77
C ARG A 216 -12.87 1.29 2.90
N ALA A 217 -12.79 0.11 3.49
CA ALA A 217 -13.13 -1.14 2.82
C ALA A 217 -14.62 -1.46 3.05
N PHE A 218 -15.16 -2.37 2.25
CA PHE A 218 -16.49 -2.94 2.49
C PHE A 218 -16.30 -4.21 3.31
N ASN A 219 -16.67 -4.17 4.59
CA ASN A 219 -16.51 -5.28 5.51
C ASN A 219 -17.83 -5.62 6.22
N ILE A 220 -18.10 -6.91 6.41
CA ILE A 220 -19.30 -7.42 7.09
C ILE A 220 -20.58 -6.73 6.60
N MET A 221 -20.80 -6.75 5.28
CA MET A 221 -21.98 -6.17 4.62
C MET A 221 -22.17 -4.65 4.79
N ARG A 222 -21.16 -3.91 5.27
CA ARG A 222 -21.19 -2.46 5.39
C ARG A 222 -19.85 -1.84 5.03
N ILE A 223 -19.85 -0.54 4.74
CA ILE A 223 -18.59 0.20 4.61
C ILE A 223 -18.05 0.53 6.00
N ASP A 224 -16.73 0.46 6.19
CA ASP A 224 -16.08 0.86 7.45
C ASP A 224 -16.51 2.27 7.87
N ASN A 225 -16.47 2.60 9.16
CA ASN A 225 -16.77 3.96 9.62
C ASN A 225 -15.81 4.99 9.00
N GLU A 226 -16.29 6.21 8.77
CA GLU A 226 -15.44 7.29 8.23
C GLU A 226 -14.34 7.72 9.21
N ARG A 227 -14.57 7.55 10.50
CA ARG A 227 -13.60 7.87 11.56
C ARG A 227 -13.76 6.93 12.74
N ASP A 228 -12.68 6.78 13.50
CA ASP A 228 -12.70 6.17 14.82
C ASP A 228 -13.43 7.10 15.81
N ASP A 229 -14.26 6.51 16.68
CA ASP A 229 -14.69 7.20 17.90
C ASP A 229 -13.50 7.44 18.85
N GLU A 230 -13.73 8.14 19.96
CA GLU A 230 -12.63 8.50 20.87
C GLU A 230 -11.99 7.29 21.53
N GLU A 231 -12.82 6.31 21.89
CA GLU A 231 -12.37 5.09 22.55
C GLU A 231 -11.55 4.24 21.57
N TYR A 232 -12.05 4.03 20.37
CA TYR A 232 -11.41 3.24 19.33
C TYR A 232 -10.13 3.92 18.81
N HIS A 233 -10.11 5.24 18.73
CA HIS A 233 -8.88 5.97 18.43
C HIS A 233 -7.83 5.79 19.52
N LYS A 234 -8.23 5.91 20.80
CA LYS A 234 -7.33 5.68 21.94
C LYS A 234 -6.82 4.24 21.97
N TYR A 235 -7.67 3.26 21.64
CA TYR A 235 -7.27 1.87 21.46
C TYR A 235 -6.14 1.74 20.42
N HIS A 236 -6.30 2.30 19.22
CA HIS A 236 -5.24 2.26 18.21
C HIS A 236 -3.95 2.94 18.69
N LEU A 237 -4.04 4.13 19.31
CA LEU A 237 -2.85 4.80 19.86
C LEU A 237 -2.11 3.94 20.91
N ASN A 238 -2.84 3.14 21.69
CA ASN A 238 -2.23 2.22 22.65
C ASN A 238 -1.49 1.06 21.97
N LEU A 239 -1.95 0.58 20.81
CA LEU A 239 -1.24 -0.48 20.06
C LEU A 239 0.19 -0.06 19.68
N GLU A 240 0.39 1.20 19.26
CA GLU A 240 1.74 1.69 18.96
C GLU A 240 2.66 1.54 20.19
N ASN A 241 2.17 1.94 21.36
CA ASN A 241 2.94 1.92 22.60
C ASN A 241 3.21 0.50 23.12
N GLU A 242 2.22 -0.39 23.01
CA GLU A 242 2.32 -1.79 23.44
C GLU A 242 3.39 -2.53 22.62
N TYR A 243 3.23 -2.52 21.30
CA TYR A 243 4.06 -3.34 20.41
C TYR A 243 5.42 -2.70 20.09
N LYS A 244 5.62 -1.40 20.34
CA LYS A 244 6.94 -0.76 20.32
C LYS A 244 7.85 -1.23 21.46
N LYS A 245 7.30 -1.55 22.64
CA LYS A 245 8.07 -2.03 23.80
C LYS A 245 8.53 -3.47 23.64
N THR A 246 7.73 -4.31 22.99
CA THR A 246 8.05 -5.74 22.74
C THR A 246 9.30 -5.91 21.88
N LYS A 247 9.52 -5.04 20.89
CA LYS A 247 10.72 -5.06 20.03
C LYS A 247 12.02 -4.74 20.79
N LYS A 248 11.98 -3.85 21.79
CA LYS A 248 13.15 -3.50 22.61
C LYS A 248 13.59 -4.61 23.58
N ARG A 249 12.71 -5.57 23.90
CA ARG A 249 13.02 -6.69 24.80
C ARG A 249 13.64 -7.91 24.09
N LYS A 250 13.59 -7.95 22.75
CA LYS A 250 14.13 -9.03 21.91
C LYS A 250 15.48 -8.67 21.23
N GLN A 251 16.01 -7.46 21.45
CA GLN A 251 17.36 -7.02 21.05
C GLN A 251 18.26 -6.99 22.28
#